data_AF-A0AAV3XWV9-F1
#
_entry.id   AF-A0AAV3XWV9-F1
#
_cell.length_a   1.000
_cell.length_b   1.000
_cell.length_c   1.000
_cell.angle_alpha   90.00
_cell.angle_beta   90.00
_cell.angle_gamma   90.00
#
_symmetry.space_group_name_H-M   'P 1'
#
loop_
_entity.id
_entity.type
_entity.pdbx_description
1 polymer ?
#
loop_
_entity_poly.entity_id
_entity_poly.type
_entity_poly.pdbx_seq_one_letter_code
_entity_poly.pdbx_strand_id
1 'polypeptide(L)'
;MICYLVILLSSICTFPNWRGKVDEATTFTVAEQQIPTVSQEPIKSLGRWYDSSMKDTRRGAETLELASESLLAINKCGLQGKFKIWCLQFMLIPKLRWPLLVYDICSSTVEAIEAKINKYTRKWLGVPPGLSGVAMY
;
A
#
# COMPACT_ATOMS: atom_id res chain seq x y z
N MET A 1 -10.81 5.78 8.46
CA MET A 1 -11.34 4.96 7.33
C MET A 1 -10.36 3.88 6.85
N ILE A 2 -9.05 4.15 6.76
CA ILE A 2 -8.04 3.18 6.25
C ILE A 2 -7.84 2.01 7.23
N CYS A 3 -7.73 2.25 8.53
CA CYS A 3 -7.53 1.19 9.53
C CYS A 3 -8.69 0.17 9.59
N TYR A 4 -9.94 0.62 9.61
CA TYR A 4 -11.11 -0.30 9.55
C TYR A 4 -11.16 -1.09 8.25
N LEU A 5 -10.75 -0.49 7.12
CA LEU A 5 -10.69 -1.19 5.84
C LEU A 5 -9.58 -2.24 5.81
N VAL A 6 -8.42 -1.96 6.42
CA VAL A 6 -7.31 -2.94 6.54
C VAL A 6 -7.72 -4.12 7.42
N ILE A 7 -8.43 -3.89 8.52
CA ILE A 7 -8.91 -4.96 9.42
C ILE A 7 -10.03 -5.81 8.76
N LEU A 8 -10.93 -5.18 7.99
CA LEU A 8 -11.97 -5.90 7.25
C LEU A 8 -11.41 -6.66 6.03
N LEU A 9 -10.43 -6.09 5.34
CA LEU A 9 -9.81 -6.71 4.17
C LEU A 9 -8.81 -7.81 4.54
N SER A 10 -8.14 -7.75 5.69
CA SER A 10 -7.29 -8.85 6.17
C SER A 10 -8.09 -10.11 6.51
N SER A 11 -9.37 -9.96 6.88
CA SER A 11 -10.30 -11.08 7.11
C SER A 11 -10.92 -11.67 5.83
N ILE A 12 -10.97 -10.92 4.72
CA ILE A 12 -11.58 -11.37 3.45
C ILE A 12 -10.51 -11.85 2.45
N CYS A 13 -9.29 -11.32 2.52
CA CYS A 13 -8.20 -11.61 1.58
C CYS A 13 -6.95 -12.13 2.31
N THR A 14 -7.08 -13.11 3.20
CA THR A 14 -5.91 -13.82 3.70
C THR A 14 -5.33 -14.66 2.56
N PHE A 15 -4.47 -14.06 1.74
CA PHE A 15 -3.64 -14.82 0.81
C PHE A 15 -2.78 -15.78 1.63
N PRO A 16 -2.80 -17.09 1.34
CA PRO A 16 -2.00 -18.04 2.08
C PRO A 16 -0.53 -17.61 2.03
N ASN A 17 0.08 -17.49 3.21
CA ASN A 17 1.51 -17.22 3.34
C ASN A 17 2.25 -18.50 2.92
N TRP A 18 2.61 -18.55 1.63
CA TRP A 18 3.39 -19.64 1.06
C TRP A 18 4.81 -19.62 1.62
N ARG A 19 5.05 -20.39 2.68
CA ARG A 19 6.41 -20.69 3.17
C ARG A 19 7.03 -21.80 2.31
N GLY A 20 7.32 -21.47 1.05
CA GLY A 20 8.05 -22.34 0.14
C GLY A 20 9.56 -22.12 0.26
N LYS A 21 10.33 -23.20 0.34
CA LYS A 21 11.79 -23.16 0.15
C LYS A 21 12.06 -23.38 -1.33
N VAL A 22 12.91 -22.53 -1.94
CA VAL A 22 13.31 -22.72 -3.34
C VAL A 22 14.12 -24.01 -3.41
N ASP A 23 13.64 -24.96 -4.19
CA ASP A 23 14.36 -26.17 -4.55
C ASP A 23 15.04 -25.93 -5.91
N GLU A 24 16.37 -25.91 -5.92
CA GLU A 24 17.16 -25.64 -7.13
C GLU A 24 17.16 -26.84 -8.10
N ALA A 25 16.70 -28.01 -7.65
CA ALA A 25 16.73 -29.25 -8.41
C ALA A 25 15.58 -29.39 -9.42
N THR A 26 14.50 -28.60 -9.29
CA THR A 26 13.30 -28.75 -10.12
C THR A 26 13.20 -27.62 -11.15
N THR A 27 13.50 -27.93 -12.42
CA THR A 27 13.33 -26.99 -13.55
C THR A 27 12.04 -27.29 -14.31
N PHE A 28 11.18 -26.28 -14.44
CA PHE A 28 9.92 -26.41 -15.18
C PHE A 28 10.08 -25.89 -16.61
N THR A 29 9.64 -26.68 -17.59
CA THR A 29 9.60 -26.32 -19.01
C THR A 29 8.16 -26.32 -19.50
N VAL A 30 7.76 -25.23 -20.18
CA VAL A 30 6.46 -25.10 -20.84
C VAL A 30 6.72 -24.67 -22.27
N ALA A 31 6.22 -25.45 -23.24
CA ALA A 31 6.38 -25.17 -24.67
C ALA A 31 7.83 -24.85 -25.09
N GLU A 32 8.79 -25.69 -24.67
CA GLU A 32 10.23 -25.57 -24.96
C GLU A 32 10.96 -24.36 -24.34
N GLN A 33 10.24 -23.51 -23.59
CA GLN A 33 10.83 -22.40 -22.84
C GLN A 33 11.02 -22.78 -21.37
N GLN A 34 12.24 -22.63 -20.86
CA GLN A 34 12.58 -22.85 -19.46
C GLN A 34 12.07 -21.68 -18.62
N ILE A 35 11.26 -21.96 -17.59
CA ILE A 35 10.79 -20.93 -16.67
C ILE A 35 11.94 -20.61 -15.71
N PRO A 36 12.43 -19.34 -15.66
CA PRO A 36 13.49 -18.96 -14.75
C PRO A 36 13.01 -19.07 -13.30
N THR A 37 13.90 -19.48 -12.41
CA THR A 37 13.61 -19.55 -10.98
C THR A 37 13.44 -18.14 -10.41
N VAL A 38 12.64 -17.98 -9.34
CA VAL A 38 12.41 -16.70 -8.63
C VAL A 38 13.72 -16.01 -8.19
N SER A 39 14.81 -16.76 -8.06
CA SER A 39 16.15 -16.26 -7.75
C SER A 39 16.84 -15.56 -8.93
N GLN A 40 16.51 -15.92 -10.16
CA GLN A 40 17.09 -15.35 -11.39
C GLN A 40 16.28 -14.15 -11.87
N GLU A 41 14.94 -14.27 -11.89
CA GLU A 41 14.05 -13.18 -12.24
C GLU A 41 12.89 -13.08 -11.25
N PRO A 42 12.61 -11.87 -10.71
CA PRO A 42 11.48 -11.68 -9.82
C PRO A 42 10.17 -11.79 -10.61
N ILE A 43 9.26 -12.64 -10.14
CA ILE A 43 8.01 -12.93 -10.83
C ILE A 43 6.92 -11.97 -10.34
N LYS A 44 6.13 -11.43 -11.26
CA LYS A 44 4.94 -10.64 -10.94
C LYS A 44 3.68 -11.50 -11.10
N SER A 45 2.90 -11.63 -10.03
CA SER A 45 1.58 -12.28 -10.09
C SER A 45 0.53 -11.42 -9.40
N LEU A 46 -0.59 -11.17 -10.09
CA LEU A 46 -1.71 -10.35 -9.60
C LEU A 46 -1.29 -8.99 -9.01
N GLY A 47 -0.23 -8.38 -9.56
CA GLY A 47 0.30 -7.10 -9.07
C GLY A 47 1.27 -7.19 -7.88
N ARG A 48 1.46 -8.39 -7.31
CA ARG A 48 2.50 -8.68 -6.30
C ARG A 48 3.80 -9.08 -6.98
N TRP A 49 4.91 -8.56 -6.49
CA TRP A 49 6.24 -8.99 -6.89
C TRP A 49 6.80 -9.99 -5.88
N TYR A 50 7.30 -11.11 -6.38
CA TYR A 50 7.97 -12.13 -5.58
C TYR A 50 9.48 -12.04 -5.86
N ASP A 51 10.22 -11.54 -4.88
CA ASP A 51 11.68 -11.51 -4.88
C ASP A 51 12.22 -12.74 -4.13
N SER A 52 13.46 -13.14 -4.38
CA SER A 52 14.12 -14.30 -3.71
C SER A 52 14.13 -14.23 -2.19
N SER A 53 14.14 -13.02 -1.62
CA SER A 53 14.09 -12.75 -0.18
C SER A 53 12.71 -13.02 0.43
N MET A 54 11.64 -13.07 -0.38
CA MET A 54 10.23 -13.17 0.03
C MET A 54 9.77 -12.17 1.11
N LYS A 55 10.56 -11.12 1.39
CA LYS A 55 10.25 -10.10 2.41
C LYS A 55 9.50 -8.93 1.80
N ASP A 56 8.37 -8.58 2.42
CA ASP A 56 7.52 -7.47 1.99
C ASP A 56 7.90 -6.11 2.62
N THR A 57 8.92 -6.06 3.48
CA THR A 57 9.32 -4.84 4.21
C THR A 57 9.66 -3.66 3.29
N ARG A 58 10.33 -3.92 2.16
CA ARG A 58 10.68 -2.88 1.18
C ARG A 58 9.44 -2.25 0.55
N ARG A 59 8.39 -3.05 0.33
CA ARG A 59 7.14 -2.62 -0.31
C ARG A 59 6.31 -1.73 0.61
N GLY A 60 6.39 -1.96 1.93
CA GLY A 60 5.83 -1.04 2.92
C GLY A 60 6.44 0.36 2.84
N ALA A 61 7.77 0.45 2.74
CA ALA A 61 8.47 1.74 2.58
C ALA A 61 8.12 2.44 1.26
N GLU A 62 8.10 1.70 0.14
CA GLU A 62 7.69 2.22 -1.18
C GLU A 62 6.25 2.78 -1.14
N THR A 63 5.34 2.11 -0.43
CA THR A 63 3.95 2.56 -0.27
C THR A 63 3.84 3.86 0.53
N LEU A 64 4.69 4.02 1.55
CA LEU A 64 4.74 5.24 2.36
C LEU A 64 5.30 6.43 1.58
N GLU A 65 6.32 6.22 0.75
CA GLU A 65 6.84 7.24 -0.16
C GLU A 65 5.78 7.64 -1.20
N LEU A 66 5.14 6.67 -1.85
CA LEU A 66 4.04 6.91 -2.79
C LEU A 66 2.93 7.76 -2.18
N ALA A 67 2.52 7.43 -0.94
CA ALA A 67 1.52 8.21 -0.21
C ALA A 67 1.99 9.66 0.02
N SER A 68 3.26 9.84 0.39
CA SER A 68 3.85 11.15 0.69
C SER A 68 3.95 12.03 -0.56
N GLU A 69 4.46 11.48 -1.65
CA GLU A 69 4.54 12.16 -2.95
C GLU A 69 3.16 12.56 -3.47
N SER A 70 2.20 11.63 -3.39
CA SER A 70 0.83 11.89 -3.85
C SER A 70 0.15 12.98 -3.02
N LEU A 71 0.34 12.98 -1.69
CA LEU A 71 -0.18 14.05 -0.82
C LEU A 71 0.45 15.40 -1.14
N LEU A 72 1.76 15.43 -1.41
CA LEU A 72 2.46 16.65 -1.84
C LEU A 72 1.93 17.16 -3.17
N ALA A 73 1.68 16.29 -4.13
CA ALA A 73 1.10 16.65 -5.43
C ALA A 73 -0.31 17.26 -5.28
N ILE A 74 -1.19 16.65 -4.47
CA ILE A 74 -2.53 17.19 -4.18
C ILE A 74 -2.41 18.54 -3.47
N ASN A 75 -1.49 18.65 -2.52
CA ASN A 75 -1.30 19.90 -1.78
C ASN A 75 -0.84 21.05 -2.69
N LYS A 76 0.07 20.77 -3.64
CA LYS A 76 0.57 21.72 -4.64
C LYS A 76 -0.49 22.14 -5.65
N CYS A 77 -1.52 21.33 -5.85
CA CYS A 77 -2.61 21.69 -6.75
C CYS A 77 -3.34 22.94 -6.22
N GLY A 78 -3.61 23.93 -7.08
CA GLY A 78 -4.29 25.19 -6.74
C GLY A 78 -5.78 25.06 -6.40
N LEU A 79 -6.25 23.86 -6.10
CA LEU A 79 -7.65 23.53 -5.80
C LEU A 79 -8.07 24.05 -4.41
N GLN A 80 -9.37 24.34 -4.26
CA GLN A 80 -9.98 24.60 -2.95
C GLN A 80 -9.90 23.36 -2.05
N GLY A 81 -9.89 23.56 -0.73
CA GLY A 81 -9.74 22.49 0.27
C GLY A 81 -10.71 21.32 0.10
N LYS A 82 -12.00 21.61 -0.17
CA LYS A 82 -13.03 20.59 -0.42
C LYS A 82 -12.70 19.65 -1.59
N PHE A 83 -12.14 20.18 -2.68
CA PHE A 83 -11.78 19.38 -3.85
C PHE A 83 -10.50 18.56 -3.61
N LYS A 84 -9.58 19.06 -2.77
CA LYS A 84 -8.40 18.29 -2.34
C LYS A 84 -8.80 17.05 -1.54
N ILE A 85 -9.80 17.18 -0.67
CA ILE A 85 -10.35 16.06 0.10
C ILE A 85 -11.09 15.08 -0.80
N TRP A 86 -11.82 15.58 -1.80
CA TRP A 86 -12.43 14.73 -2.81
C TRP A 86 -11.38 13.91 -3.57
N CYS A 87 -10.28 14.54 -4.02
CA CYS A 87 -9.16 13.83 -4.65
C CYS A 87 -8.50 12.81 -3.70
N LEU A 88 -8.35 13.16 -2.42
CA LEU A 88 -7.85 12.24 -1.41
C LEU A 88 -8.73 10.98 -1.34
N GLN A 89 -10.05 11.16 -1.23
CA GLN A 89 -11.01 10.07 -1.06
C GLN A 89 -11.10 9.18 -2.32
N PHE A 90 -11.19 9.77 -3.50
CA PHE A 90 -11.50 9.04 -4.74
C PHE A 90 -10.27 8.69 -5.58
N MET A 91 -9.12 9.35 -5.39
CA MET A 91 -7.90 9.03 -6.13
C MET A 91 -6.84 8.39 -5.24
N LEU A 92 -6.51 9.01 -4.10
CA LEU A 92 -5.38 8.54 -3.29
C LEU A 92 -5.73 7.27 -2.50
N ILE A 93 -6.89 7.22 -1.84
CA ILE A 93 -7.29 6.04 -1.06
C ILE A 93 -7.35 4.77 -1.92
N PRO A 94 -7.98 4.76 -3.12
CA PRO A 94 -7.97 3.57 -3.98
C PRO A 94 -6.57 3.17 -4.44
N LYS A 95 -5.70 4.14 -4.73
CA LYS A 95 -4.28 3.88 -5.08
C LYS A 95 -3.50 3.21 -3.95
N LEU A 96 -3.75 3.61 -2.70
CA LEU A 96 -3.10 3.01 -1.52
C LEU A 96 -3.77 1.71 -1.09
N ARG A 97 -5.05 1.51 -1.37
CA ARG A 97 -5.78 0.30 -1.01
C ARG A 97 -5.17 -0.95 -1.64
N TRP A 98 -4.77 -0.88 -2.90
CA TRP A 98 -4.19 -2.03 -3.61
C TRP A 98 -2.86 -2.53 -3.00
N PRO A 99 -1.83 -1.70 -2.76
CA PRO A 99 -0.60 -2.17 -2.11
C PRO A 99 -0.82 -2.64 -0.67
N LEU A 100 -1.76 -2.03 0.07
CA LEU A 100 -2.15 -2.47 1.41
C LEU A 100 -2.86 -3.83 1.42
N LEU A 101 -3.49 -4.22 0.30
CA LEU A 101 -4.15 -5.50 0.12
C LEU A 101 -3.19 -6.61 -0.30
N VAL A 102 -2.25 -6.26 -1.17
CA VAL A 102 -1.38 -7.23 -1.84
C VAL A 102 -0.19 -7.62 -0.97
N TYR A 103 0.32 -6.70 -0.15
CA TYR A 103 1.49 -6.91 0.70
C TYR A 103 1.10 -6.95 2.16
N ASP A 104 1.79 -7.80 2.93
CA ASP A 104 1.69 -7.79 4.38
C ASP A 104 2.52 -6.63 4.94
N ILE A 105 1.85 -5.49 5.17
CA ILE A 105 2.48 -4.26 5.64
C ILE A 105 2.24 -4.14 7.15
N CYS A 106 3.30 -3.90 7.90
CA CYS A 106 3.23 -3.67 9.35
C CYS A 106 2.23 -2.56 9.70
N SER A 107 1.42 -2.80 10.74
CA SER A 107 0.42 -1.83 11.23
C SER A 107 1.03 -0.44 11.52
N SER A 108 2.26 -0.40 12.05
CA SER A 108 2.99 0.84 12.31
C SER A 108 3.20 1.71 11.07
N THR A 109 3.40 1.10 9.89
CA THR A 109 3.55 1.84 8.62
C THR A 109 2.21 2.39 8.16
N VAL A 110 1.12 1.65 8.37
CA VAL A 110 -0.24 2.10 8.07
C VAL A 110 -0.63 3.29 8.95
N GLU A 111 -0.34 3.23 10.24
CA GLU A 111 -0.56 4.33 11.19
C GLU A 111 0.22 5.59 10.79
N ALA A 112 1.47 5.45 10.34
CA ALA A 112 2.28 6.56 9.86
C ALA A 112 1.68 7.22 8.60
N ILE A 113 1.15 6.42 7.66
CA ILE A 113 0.43 6.92 6.48
C ILE A 113 -0.83 7.68 6.90
N GLU A 114 -1.60 7.12 7.83
CA GLU A 114 -2.82 7.75 8.34
C GLU A 114 -2.51 9.09 9.02
N ALA A 115 -1.49 9.14 9.87
CA ALA A 115 -1.06 10.37 10.53
C ALA A 115 -0.70 11.48 9.53
N LYS A 116 -0.01 11.13 8.43
CA LYS A 116 0.29 12.06 7.34
C LYS A 116 -0.99 12.56 6.66
N ILE A 117 -1.91 11.66 6.30
CA ILE A 117 -3.19 12.02 5.66
C ILE A 117 -4.00 12.96 6.56
N ASN A 118 -4.09 12.66 7.86
CA ASN A 118 -4.81 13.48 8.84
C ASN A 118 -4.22 14.89 8.94
N LYS A 119 -2.89 15.03 8.91
CA LYS A 119 -2.22 16.33 8.92
C LYS A 119 -2.61 17.20 7.71
N TYR A 120 -2.59 16.63 6.50
CA TYR A 120 -2.98 17.35 5.28
C TYR A 120 -4.48 17.67 5.25
N THR A 121 -5.32 16.72 5.67
CA THR A 121 -6.77 16.91 5.71
C THR A 121 -7.16 18.06 6.63
N ARG A 122 -6.58 18.14 7.84
CA ARG A 122 -6.79 19.26 8.77
C ARG A 122 -6.34 20.59 8.17
N LYS A 123 -5.18 20.60 7.51
CA LYS A 123 -4.67 21.79 6.81
C LYS A 123 -5.62 22.27 5.72
N TRP A 124 -6.22 21.35 4.96
CA TRP A 124 -7.13 21.71 3.86
C TRP A 124 -8.52 22.14 4.34
N LEU A 125 -8.99 21.61 5.48
CA LEU A 125 -10.25 22.00 6.11
C LEU A 125 -10.14 23.27 6.98
N GLY A 126 -8.93 23.68 7.37
CA GLY A 126 -8.74 24.78 8.33
C GLY A 126 -9.11 24.42 9.77
N VAL A 127 -9.07 23.13 10.11
CA VAL A 127 -9.45 22.62 11.44
C VAL A 127 -8.32 22.86 12.45
N PRO A 128 -8.62 23.29 13.69
CA PRO A 128 -7.60 23.47 14.71
C PRO A 128 -6.88 22.16 15.07
N PRO A 129 -5.59 22.23 15.43
CA PRO A 129 -4.77 21.04 15.70
C PRO A 129 -5.23 20.22 16.92
N GLY A 130 -6.02 20.82 17.82
CA GLY A 130 -6.55 20.18 19.03
C GLY A 130 -7.79 19.29 18.83
N LEU A 131 -8.39 19.26 17.62
CA LEU A 131 -9.54 18.38 17.39
C LEU A 131 -9.12 16.90 17.44
N SER A 132 -9.83 16.08 18.21
CA SER A 132 -9.52 14.65 18.32
C SER A 132 -9.57 13.95 16.95
N GLY A 133 -8.73 12.94 16.75
CA GLY A 133 -8.76 12.12 15.53
C GLY A 133 -10.13 11.50 15.28
N VAL A 134 -10.80 11.08 16.36
CA VAL A 134 -12.12 10.44 16.32
C VAL A 134 -13.20 11.31 15.69
N ALA A 135 -13.14 12.63 15.84
CA ALA A 135 -14.10 13.54 15.20
C ALA A 135 -13.95 13.65 13.66
N MET A 136 -12.85 13.12 13.12
CA MET A 136 -12.54 13.10 11.68
C MET A 136 -12.88 11.74 11.04
N TYR A 137 -13.36 10.78 11.83
CA TYR A 137 -13.75 9.43 11.41
C TYR A 137 -15.24 9.35 11.11
#